data_AF-A0A6I4XR78-F1
#
_entry.id   AF-A0A6I4XR78-F1
#
_cell.length_a   1.000
_cell.length_b   1.000
_cell.length_c   1.000
_cell.angle_alpha   90.00
_cell.angle_beta   90.00
_cell.angle_gamma   90.00
#
_symmetry.space_group_name_H-M   'P 1'
#
loop_
_entity.id
_entity.type
_entity.pdbx_description
1 polymer ?
#
loop_
_entity_poly.entity_id
_entity_poly.type
_entity_poly.pdbx_seq_one_letter_code
_entity_poly.pdbx_strand_id
1 'polypeptide(L)'
;TKAKILSGDLYNLLPAIQLAETIFTKKITEISAEHWQDLLAEEPFKTMAFRLNELRRDGKKLLSEQEENIINTLSLDGLNAWSTHYDTIVASIVIPFEEKDGSVTELSAGQAFNRMMGDPDKEVRQRLFTAWEKAWSGKASILADTLNHLDGFRLSDYKL
;
A
#
# COMPACT_ATOMS: atom_id res chain seq x y z
N THR A 1 -19.26 8.94 3.30
CA THR A 1 -20.10 7.72 3.44
C THR A 1 -19.75 7.05 4.75
N LYS A 2 -20.65 6.21 5.31
CA LYS A 2 -20.36 5.43 6.53
C LYS A 2 -19.07 4.62 6.40
N ALA A 3 -18.79 4.08 5.21
CA ALA A 3 -17.55 3.36 4.90
C ALA A 3 -16.28 4.21 5.10
N LYS A 4 -16.29 5.48 4.68
CA LYS A 4 -15.13 6.39 4.87
C LYS A 4 -14.87 6.68 6.35
N ILE A 5 -15.93 6.86 7.15
CA ILE A 5 -15.80 7.10 8.59
C ILE A 5 -15.20 5.86 9.27
N LEU A 6 -15.77 4.68 9.02
CA LEU A 6 -15.25 3.42 9.57
C LEU A 6 -13.80 3.13 9.15
N SER A 7 -13.41 3.49 7.93
CA SER A 7 -12.02 3.36 7.47
C SER A 7 -11.10 4.29 8.24
N GLY A 8 -11.52 5.54 8.48
CA GLY A 8 -10.77 6.49 9.32
C GLY A 8 -10.61 5.99 10.76
N ASP A 9 -11.68 5.48 11.36
CA ASP A 9 -11.63 4.91 12.71
C ASP A 9 -10.67 3.72 12.81
N LEU A 10 -10.69 2.82 11.81
CA LEU A 10 -9.75 1.71 11.72
C LEU A 10 -8.30 2.20 11.59
N TYR A 11 -8.03 3.17 10.71
CA TYR A 11 -6.69 3.72 10.49
C TYR A 11 -6.14 4.43 11.73
N ASN A 12 -6.99 5.04 12.55
CA ASN A 12 -6.57 5.64 13.82
C ASN A 12 -6.14 4.59 14.86
N LEU A 13 -6.59 3.34 14.75
CA LEU A 13 -6.20 2.25 15.67
C LEU A 13 -4.94 1.50 15.21
N LEU A 14 -4.59 1.56 13.92
CA LEU A 14 -3.43 0.84 13.38
C LEU A 14 -2.10 1.17 14.08
N PRO A 15 -1.77 2.46 14.38
CA PRO A 15 -0.50 2.78 15.04
C PRO A 15 -0.34 2.10 16.39
N ALA A 16 -1.43 2.01 17.16
CA ALA A 16 -1.39 1.37 18.48
C ALA A 16 -1.09 -0.13 18.38
N ILE A 17 -1.67 -0.82 17.40
CA ILE A 17 -1.40 -2.23 17.12
C ILE A 17 0.03 -2.40 16.62
N GLN A 18 0.47 -1.60 15.65
CA GLN A 18 1.83 -1.64 15.10
C GLN A 18 2.90 -1.39 16.17
N LEU A 19 2.66 -0.46 17.10
CA LEU A 19 3.55 -0.22 18.22
C LEU A 19 3.62 -1.44 19.15
N ALA A 20 2.48 -2.03 19.50
CA ALA A 20 2.45 -3.22 20.33
C ALA A 20 3.20 -4.40 19.68
N GLU A 21 3.03 -4.60 18.38
CA GLU A 21 3.75 -5.61 17.60
C GLU A 21 5.26 -5.33 17.54
N THR A 22 5.65 -4.06 17.37
CA THR A 22 7.05 -3.63 17.38
C THR A 22 7.70 -3.94 18.71
N ILE A 23 7.09 -3.51 19.82
CA ILE A 23 7.60 -3.75 21.18
C ILE A 23 7.74 -5.26 21.43
N PHE A 24 6.70 -6.03 21.13
CA PHE A 24 6.74 -7.49 21.28
C PHE A 24 7.88 -8.12 20.48
N THR A 25 8.03 -7.70 19.22
CA THR A 25 9.08 -8.18 18.31
C THR A 25 10.48 -7.82 18.83
N LYS A 26 10.68 -6.59 19.32
CA LYS A 26 11.97 -6.18 19.91
C LYS A 26 12.31 -7.01 21.15
N LYS A 27 11.36 -7.27 22.04
CA LYS A 27 11.57 -8.17 23.19
C LYS A 27 11.94 -9.58 22.79
N ILE A 28 11.34 -10.12 21.73
CA ILE A 28 11.74 -11.41 21.16
C ILE A 28 13.21 -11.38 20.69
N THR A 29 13.65 -10.28 20.07
CA THR A 29 15.01 -10.19 19.52
C THR A 29 16.09 -10.16 20.59
N GLU A 30 15.76 -9.62 21.77
CA GLU A 30 16.64 -9.46 22.95
C GLU A 30 16.93 -10.79 23.67
N ILE A 31 16.09 -11.83 23.52
CA ILE A 31 16.32 -13.15 24.15
C ILE A 31 17.66 -13.72 23.64
N SER A 32 18.51 -14.28 24.51
CA SER A 32 19.79 -14.88 24.06
C SER A 32 19.56 -16.02 23.07
N ALA A 33 20.54 -16.32 22.22
CA ALA A 33 20.41 -17.40 21.22
C ALA A 33 20.16 -18.76 21.89
N GLU A 34 20.80 -19.02 23.04
CA GLU A 34 20.62 -20.23 23.85
C GLU A 34 19.18 -20.35 24.37
N HIS A 35 18.72 -19.36 25.15
CA HIS A 35 17.36 -19.37 25.69
C HIS A 35 16.28 -19.38 24.60
N TRP A 36 16.58 -18.83 23.41
CA TRP A 36 15.68 -18.89 22.28
C TRP A 36 15.54 -20.32 21.73
N GLN A 37 16.63 -21.09 21.64
CA GLN A 37 16.55 -22.49 21.23
C GLN A 37 15.80 -23.33 22.26
N ASP A 38 16.03 -23.09 23.54
CA ASP A 38 15.31 -23.77 24.63
C ASP A 38 13.81 -23.50 24.54
N LEU A 39 13.41 -22.23 24.39
CA LEU A 39 12.01 -21.84 24.20
C LEU A 39 11.38 -22.55 23.00
N LEU A 40 12.08 -22.62 21.87
CA LEU A 40 11.56 -23.25 20.65
C LEU A 40 11.52 -24.79 20.72
N ALA A 41 12.15 -25.42 21.71
CA ALA A 41 12.07 -26.86 21.94
C ALA A 41 10.80 -27.27 22.72
N GLU A 42 10.15 -26.33 23.41
CA GLU A 42 8.97 -26.57 24.24
C GLU A 42 7.66 -26.45 23.46
N GLU A 43 6.63 -27.20 23.87
CA GLU A 43 5.27 -26.99 23.39
C GLU A 43 4.59 -25.84 24.16
N PRO A 44 3.82 -24.95 23.52
CA PRO A 44 3.39 -25.02 22.12
C PRO A 44 4.35 -24.36 21.11
N PHE A 45 5.46 -23.76 21.55
CA PHE A 45 6.33 -22.94 20.71
C PHE A 45 7.00 -23.70 19.58
N LYS A 46 7.30 -24.99 19.80
CA LYS A 46 7.85 -25.89 18.79
C LYS A 46 6.99 -25.96 17.52
N THR A 47 5.66 -25.98 17.65
CA THR A 47 4.74 -26.01 16.50
C THR A 47 4.74 -24.71 15.68
N MET A 48 5.13 -23.59 16.30
CA MET A 48 5.19 -22.26 15.66
C MET A 48 6.62 -21.77 15.47
N ALA A 49 7.63 -22.62 15.68
CA ALA A 49 9.03 -22.24 15.68
C ALA A 49 9.48 -21.57 14.37
N PHE A 50 8.95 -22.03 13.23
CA PHE A 50 9.22 -21.38 11.94
C PHE A 50 8.79 -19.90 11.95
N ARG A 51 7.54 -19.61 12.31
CA ARG A 51 7.02 -18.24 12.31
C ARG A 51 7.72 -17.38 13.35
N LEU A 52 8.01 -17.92 14.53
CA LEU A 52 8.75 -17.21 15.58
C LEU A 52 10.18 -16.87 15.13
N ASN A 53 10.86 -17.78 14.42
CA ASN A 53 12.19 -17.51 13.87
C ASN A 53 12.16 -16.42 12.79
N GLU A 54 11.17 -16.43 11.90
CA GLU A 54 10.98 -15.34 10.91
C GLU A 54 10.76 -14.01 11.62
N LEU A 55 9.86 -13.97 12.61
CA LEU A 55 9.57 -12.78 13.41
C LEU A 55 10.83 -12.24 14.10
N ARG A 56 11.60 -13.13 14.74
CA ARG A 56 12.86 -12.76 15.38
C ARG A 56 13.90 -12.27 14.38
N ARG A 57 14.04 -12.92 13.22
CA ARG A 57 14.99 -12.53 12.17
C ARG A 57 14.65 -11.14 11.63
N ASP A 58 13.40 -10.90 11.30
CA ASP A 58 12.99 -9.62 10.71
C ASP A 58 12.95 -8.52 11.77
N GLY A 59 12.59 -8.85 13.01
CA GLY A 59 12.70 -7.96 14.17
C GLY A 59 14.11 -7.43 14.44
N LYS A 60 15.15 -8.19 14.11
CA LYS A 60 16.54 -7.74 14.22
C LYS A 60 16.92 -6.65 13.22
N LYS A 61 16.11 -6.44 12.18
CA LYS A 61 16.29 -5.38 11.18
C LYS A 61 15.56 -4.09 11.58
N LEU A 62 14.69 -4.14 12.59
CA LEU A 62 13.99 -2.97 13.11
C LEU A 62 14.92 -2.08 13.92
N LEU A 63 14.64 -0.78 13.87
CA LEU A 63 15.27 0.27 14.67
C LEU A 63 14.89 0.13 16.15
N SER A 64 15.19 1.14 16.97
CA SER A 64 14.70 1.17 18.35
C SER A 64 13.17 1.29 18.39
N GLU A 65 12.56 0.84 19.50
CA GLU A 65 11.10 0.95 19.71
C GLU A 65 10.61 2.40 19.53
N GLN A 66 11.43 3.39 19.95
CA GLN A 66 11.10 4.81 19.83
C GLN A 66 11.15 5.29 18.37
N GLU A 67 12.17 4.91 17.61
CA GLU A 67 12.32 5.29 16.19
C GLU A 67 11.20 4.67 15.34
N GLU A 68 10.93 3.38 15.52
CA GLU A 68 9.83 2.68 14.84
C GLU A 68 8.47 3.31 15.14
N ASN A 69 8.23 3.72 16.40
CA ASN A 69 7.00 4.41 16.75
C ASN A 69 6.83 5.75 16.01
N ILE A 70 7.93 6.51 15.88
CA ILE A 70 7.93 7.78 15.15
C ILE A 70 7.65 7.52 13.67
N ILE A 71 8.34 6.56 13.04
CA ILE A 71 8.16 6.21 11.62
C ILE A 71 6.73 5.76 11.35
N ASN A 72 6.17 4.87 12.17
CA ASN A 72 4.81 4.37 12.02
C ASN A 72 3.77 5.49 12.17
N THR A 73 3.97 6.39 13.12
CA THR A 73 3.09 7.55 13.32
C THR A 73 3.13 8.49 12.11
N LEU A 74 4.33 8.84 11.63
CA LEU A 74 4.51 9.71 10.47
C LEU A 74 4.04 9.06 9.16
N SER A 75 4.05 7.73 9.07
CA SER A 75 3.58 7.00 7.88
C SER A 75 2.09 7.17 7.61
N LEU A 76 1.28 7.51 8.62
CA LEU A 76 -0.16 7.76 8.45
C LEU A 76 -0.41 8.93 7.49
N ASP A 77 0.19 10.08 7.80
CA ASP A 77 0.08 11.31 6.99
C ASP A 77 1.21 11.45 5.96
N GLY A 78 2.16 10.51 5.96
CA GLY A 78 3.20 10.35 4.96
C GLY A 78 2.81 9.28 3.93
N LEU A 79 3.42 8.11 4.01
CA LEU A 79 3.28 7.03 3.03
C LEU A 79 1.83 6.69 2.68
N ASN A 80 0.98 6.49 3.70
CA ASN A 80 -0.41 6.05 3.52
C ASN A 80 -1.28 7.15 2.93
N ALA A 81 -1.11 8.40 3.39
CA ALA A 81 -1.82 9.54 2.84
C ALA A 81 -1.45 9.79 1.37
N TRP A 82 -0.17 9.71 1.00
CA TRP A 82 0.24 9.84 -0.39
C TRP A 82 -0.29 8.70 -1.27
N SER A 83 -0.29 7.46 -0.78
CA SER A 83 -0.94 6.34 -1.49
C SER A 83 -2.43 6.59 -1.70
N THR A 84 -3.14 7.05 -0.67
CA THR A 84 -4.58 7.37 -0.75
C THR A 84 -4.83 8.55 -1.68
N HIS A 85 -3.90 9.51 -1.75
CA HIS A 85 -3.98 10.64 -2.66
C HIS A 85 -3.85 10.18 -4.11
N TYR A 86 -2.94 9.25 -4.42
CA TYR A 86 -2.83 8.62 -5.73
C TYR A 86 -4.16 7.97 -6.14
N ASP A 87 -4.76 7.15 -5.26
CA ASP A 87 -6.05 6.51 -5.51
C ASP A 87 -7.16 7.53 -5.76
N THR A 88 -7.14 8.65 -5.03
CA THR A 88 -8.09 9.75 -5.21
C THR A 88 -7.93 10.42 -6.58
N ILE A 89 -6.69 10.64 -7.04
CA ILE A 89 -6.43 11.17 -8.38
C ILE A 89 -6.93 10.20 -9.44
N VAL A 90 -6.62 8.90 -9.32
CA VAL A 90 -7.05 7.87 -10.26
C VAL A 90 -8.58 7.78 -10.32
N ALA A 91 -9.26 7.84 -9.17
CA ALA A 91 -10.73 7.84 -9.10
C ALA A 91 -11.36 9.07 -9.79
N SER A 92 -10.62 10.17 -9.96
CA SER A 92 -11.07 11.36 -10.69
C SER A 92 -10.92 11.24 -12.22
N ILE A 93 -10.25 10.19 -12.71
CA ILE A 93 -10.02 10.02 -14.15
C ILE A 93 -11.31 9.57 -14.82
N VAL A 94 -11.74 10.37 -15.79
CA VAL A 94 -12.87 10.08 -16.68
C VAL A 94 -12.34 9.99 -18.11
N ILE A 95 -12.68 8.90 -18.80
CA ILE A 95 -12.23 8.61 -20.16
C ILE A 95 -13.47 8.65 -21.07
N PRO A 96 -13.65 9.71 -21.87
CA PRO A 96 -14.72 9.76 -22.84
C PRO A 96 -14.42 8.80 -23.99
N PHE A 97 -15.38 7.93 -24.31
CA PHE A 97 -15.27 6.96 -25.39
C PHE A 97 -16.48 7.04 -26.32
N GLU A 98 -16.23 7.26 -27.61
CA GLU A 98 -17.26 7.31 -28.65
C GLU A 98 -17.63 5.91 -29.12
N GLU A 99 -18.89 5.53 -28.88
CA GLU A 99 -19.48 4.27 -29.29
C GLU A 99 -19.76 4.23 -30.79
N LYS A 100 -20.08 3.04 -31.32
CA LYS A 100 -20.35 2.85 -32.76
C LYS A 100 -21.58 3.62 -33.26
N ASP A 101 -22.51 3.92 -32.36
CA ASP A 101 -23.71 4.70 -32.65
C ASP A 101 -23.49 6.23 -32.55
N GLY A 102 -22.26 6.66 -32.26
CA GLY A 102 -21.89 8.07 -32.08
C GLY A 102 -22.18 8.63 -30.69
N SER A 103 -22.73 7.84 -29.76
CA SER A 103 -22.88 8.25 -28.37
C SER A 103 -21.53 8.28 -27.65
N VAL A 104 -21.39 9.13 -26.63
CA VAL A 104 -20.17 9.21 -25.81
C VAL A 104 -20.46 8.64 -24.43
N THR A 105 -19.74 7.57 -24.08
CA THR A 105 -19.75 6.96 -22.75
C THR A 105 -18.58 7.49 -21.93
N GLU A 106 -18.83 7.92 -20.70
CA GLU A 106 -17.78 8.25 -19.75
C GLU A 106 -17.38 7.00 -18.96
N LEU A 107 -16.15 6.54 -19.16
CA LEU A 107 -15.61 5.36 -18.49
C LEU A 107 -14.66 5.78 -17.37
N SER A 108 -14.77 5.13 -16.21
CA SER A 108 -13.70 5.17 -15.20
C SER A 108 -12.44 4.47 -15.71
N ALA A 109 -11.29 4.74 -15.07
CA ALA A 109 -10.05 4.01 -15.35
C ALA A 109 -10.22 2.48 -15.24
N GLY A 110 -10.97 1.96 -14.25
CA GLY A 110 -11.21 0.52 -14.15
C GLY A 110 -12.03 -0.03 -15.33
N GLN A 111 -13.12 0.65 -15.69
CA GLN A 111 -14.00 0.22 -16.78
C GLN A 111 -13.30 0.26 -18.14
N ALA A 112 -12.57 1.35 -18.41
CA ALA A 112 -11.84 1.48 -19.66
C ALA A 112 -10.72 0.42 -19.76
N PHE A 113 -10.01 0.10 -18.67
CA PHE A 113 -9.01 -0.96 -18.69
C PHE A 113 -9.63 -2.32 -19.00
N ASN A 114 -10.72 -2.68 -18.30
CA ASN A 114 -11.41 -3.95 -18.52
C ASN A 114 -11.91 -4.09 -19.97
N ARG A 115 -12.50 -3.03 -20.53
CA ARG A 115 -12.97 -3.01 -21.92
C ARG A 115 -11.79 -3.10 -22.89
N MET A 116 -10.71 -2.37 -22.65
CA MET A 116 -9.51 -2.42 -23.48
C MET A 116 -8.88 -3.82 -23.49
N MET A 117 -8.90 -4.56 -22.39
CA MET A 117 -8.32 -5.91 -22.32
C MET A 117 -9.26 -7.01 -22.83
N GLY A 118 -10.58 -6.77 -22.80
CA GLY A 118 -11.59 -7.80 -23.07
C GLY A 118 -12.39 -7.64 -24.37
N ASP A 119 -12.40 -6.46 -25.00
CA ASP A 119 -13.21 -6.23 -26.21
C ASP A 119 -12.63 -7.01 -27.40
N PRO A 120 -13.44 -7.78 -28.16
CA PRO A 120 -12.96 -8.56 -29.29
C PRO A 120 -12.48 -7.68 -30.45
N ASP A 121 -13.00 -6.47 -30.60
CA ASP A 121 -12.71 -5.58 -31.72
C ASP A 121 -11.44 -4.77 -31.47
N LYS A 122 -10.40 -5.00 -32.29
CA LYS A 122 -9.11 -4.30 -32.15
C LYS A 122 -9.23 -2.79 -32.34
N GLU A 123 -10.17 -2.33 -33.16
CA GLU A 123 -10.36 -0.90 -33.42
C GLU A 123 -11.00 -0.20 -32.22
N VAL A 124 -11.86 -0.91 -31.47
CA VAL A 124 -12.38 -0.44 -30.19
C VAL A 124 -11.23 -0.31 -29.18
N ARG A 125 -10.39 -1.34 -29.05
CA ARG A 125 -9.23 -1.30 -28.14
C ARG A 125 -8.27 -0.16 -28.49
N GLN A 126 -7.96 0.04 -29.76
CA GLN A 126 -7.06 1.10 -30.21
C GLN A 126 -7.60 2.50 -29.92
N ARG A 127 -8.86 2.79 -30.28
CA ARG A 127 -9.47 4.10 -29.99
C ARG A 127 -9.56 4.36 -28.49
N LEU A 128 -9.91 3.34 -27.71
CA LEU A 128 -9.99 3.44 -26.26
C LEU A 128 -8.61 3.68 -25.64
N PHE A 129 -7.55 3.02 -26.14
CA PHE A 129 -6.18 3.27 -25.70
C PHE A 129 -5.73 4.71 -25.97
N THR A 130 -6.06 5.28 -27.14
CA THR A 130 -5.77 6.70 -27.40
C THR A 130 -6.51 7.65 -26.44
N ALA A 131 -7.78 7.38 -26.16
CA ALA A 131 -8.55 8.16 -25.19
C ALA A 131 -7.98 8.01 -23.76
N TRP A 132 -7.58 6.79 -23.40
CA TRP A 132 -6.90 6.47 -22.16
C TRP A 132 -5.62 7.27 -21.98
N GLU A 133 -4.69 7.19 -22.95
CA GLU A 133 -3.43 7.92 -22.90
C GLU A 133 -3.65 9.42 -22.74
N LYS A 134 -4.63 10.00 -23.46
CA LYS A 134 -4.97 11.42 -23.32
C LYS A 134 -5.45 11.76 -21.91
N ALA A 135 -6.37 10.98 -21.34
CA ALA A 135 -6.91 11.22 -20.00
C ALA A 135 -5.84 11.10 -18.91
N TRP A 136 -5.02 10.06 -18.97
CA TRP A 136 -3.91 9.84 -18.03
C TRP A 136 -2.82 10.90 -18.17
N SER A 137 -2.46 11.28 -19.40
CA SER A 137 -1.48 12.35 -19.66
C SER A 137 -1.95 13.68 -19.07
N GLY A 138 -3.25 13.96 -19.08
CA GLY A 138 -3.83 15.16 -18.45
C GLY A 138 -3.64 15.22 -16.93
N LYS A 139 -3.37 14.09 -16.27
CA LYS A 139 -3.08 13.99 -14.83
C LYS A 139 -1.61 13.67 -14.54
N ALA A 140 -0.76 13.56 -15.56
CA ALA A 140 0.61 13.08 -15.41
C ALA A 140 1.43 13.87 -14.40
N SER A 141 1.32 15.21 -14.40
CA SER A 141 2.09 16.07 -13.49
C SER A 141 1.76 15.78 -12.02
N ILE A 142 0.48 15.75 -11.65
CA ILE A 142 0.06 15.51 -10.26
C ILE A 142 0.27 14.07 -9.81
N LEU A 143 0.16 13.10 -10.74
CA LEU A 143 0.48 11.70 -10.47
C LEU A 143 1.98 11.52 -10.23
N ALA A 144 2.83 12.14 -11.06
CA ALA A 144 4.28 12.10 -10.90
C ALA A 144 4.72 12.75 -9.57
N ASP A 145 4.16 13.91 -9.23
CA ASP A 145 4.40 14.57 -7.94
C ASP A 145 4.05 13.68 -6.75
N THR A 146 2.85 13.08 -6.78
CA THR A 146 2.40 12.13 -5.75
C THR A 146 3.34 10.93 -5.62
N LEU A 147 3.70 10.29 -6.74
CA LEU A 147 4.61 9.14 -6.75
C LEU A 147 6.01 9.49 -6.26
N ASN A 148 6.53 10.68 -6.62
CA ASN A 148 7.82 11.16 -6.13
C ASN A 148 7.82 11.32 -4.61
N HIS A 149 6.72 11.76 -4.01
CA HIS A 149 6.59 11.85 -2.55
C HIS A 149 6.50 10.47 -1.88
N LEU A 150 5.80 9.49 -2.49
CA LEU A 150 5.82 8.08 -2.03
C LEU A 150 7.25 7.51 -2.04
N ASP A 151 7.96 7.67 -3.14
CA ASP A 151 9.32 7.17 -3.28
C ASP A 151 10.29 7.90 -2.35
N GLY A 152 10.14 9.21 -2.20
CA GLY A 152 10.92 10.03 -1.26
C GLY A 152 10.75 9.58 0.18
N PHE A 153 9.52 9.23 0.60
CA PHE A 153 9.27 8.67 1.93
C PHE A 153 10.03 7.35 2.12
N ARG A 154 9.86 6.39 1.19
CA ARG A 154 10.51 5.07 1.26
C ARG A 154 12.04 5.17 1.27
N LEU A 155 12.61 6.03 0.41
CA LEU A 155 14.06 6.23 0.34
C LEU A 155 14.62 6.90 1.60
N SER A 156 13.81 7.69 2.31
CA SER A 156 14.22 8.28 3.58
C SER A 156 14.19 7.23 4.70
N ASP A 157 13.15 6.40 4.73
CA ASP A 157 13.00 5.28 5.64
C ASP A 157 14.14 4.26 5.51
N TYR A 158 14.48 3.85 4.29
CA TYR A 158 15.57 2.88 4.04
C TYR A 158 16.98 3.36 4.42
N LYS A 159 17.16 4.66 4.71
CA LYS A 159 18.45 5.22 5.14
C LYS A 159 18.62 5.22 6.65
N LEU A 160 17.56 4.97 7.40
CA LEU A 160 17.58 4.81 8.85
C LEU A 160 18.11 3.41 9.18
#